data_AF-A0A1H6SPH6-F1
#
_entry.id   AF-A0A1H6SPH6-F1
#
_cell.length_a   1.000
_cell.length_b   1.000
_cell.length_c   1.000
_cell.angle_alpha   90.00
_cell.angle_beta   90.00
_cell.angle_gamma   90.00
#
_symmetry.space_group_name_H-M   'P 1'
#
loop_
_entity.id
_entity.type
_entity.pdbx_description
1 polymer ?
#
loop_
_entity_poly.entity_id
_entity_poly.type
_entity_poly.pdbx_seq_one_letter_code
_entity_poly.pdbx_strand_id
1 'polypeptide(L)'
;MKKIIFLFVMLFVGQITFAKDKDLLLKEARQFALDKDYNAAIQSYKAYVKIAKNDDLKDVYFEFANCYYKNNDSKMAVKTLKKSIKRYGLTEEDLIYNKVLDSKLSDITIAELYNDFTRLRNKYVTYQEKN
;
A
#
# COMPACT_ATOMS: atom_id res chain seq x y z
N MET A 1 -34.80 35.44 -6.48
CA MET A 1 -34.95 34.33 -5.51
C MET A 1 -34.84 32.93 -6.13
N LYS A 2 -35.56 32.61 -7.22
CA LYS A 2 -35.48 31.28 -7.88
C LYS A 2 -34.07 30.84 -8.33
N LYS A 3 -33.24 31.79 -8.80
CA LYS A 3 -31.84 31.53 -9.22
C LYS A 3 -30.91 31.20 -8.04
N ILE A 4 -31.17 31.74 -6.86
CA ILE A 4 -30.39 31.49 -5.63
C ILE A 4 -30.73 30.09 -5.08
N ILE A 5 -32.00 29.70 -5.14
CA ILE A 5 -32.46 28.36 -4.74
C ILE A 5 -31.81 27.29 -5.62
N PHE A 6 -31.74 27.51 -6.93
CA PHE A 6 -31.05 26.60 -7.86
C PHE A 6 -29.57 26.42 -7.51
N LEU A 7 -28.89 27.49 -7.10
CA LEU A 7 -27.48 27.47 -6.71
C LEU A 7 -27.25 26.66 -5.42
N PHE A 8 -28.17 26.78 -4.45
CA PHE A 8 -28.14 26.00 -3.21
C PHE A 8 -28.43 24.51 -3.44
N VAL A 9 -29.37 24.18 -4.33
CA VAL A 9 -29.68 22.78 -4.68
C VAL A 9 -28.49 22.12 -5.41
N MET A 10 -27.83 22.84 -6.31
CA MET A 10 -26.64 22.32 -7.02
C MET A 10 -25.44 22.07 -6.09
N LEU A 11 -25.26 22.93 -5.07
CA LEU A 11 -24.23 22.76 -4.04
C LEU A 11 -24.50 21.54 -3.13
N PHE A 12 -25.77 21.19 -2.90
CA PHE A 12 -26.14 20.04 -2.06
C PHE A 12 -25.93 18.68 -2.76
N VAL A 13 -26.17 18.59 -4.06
CA VAL A 13 -25.95 17.36 -4.84
C VAL A 13 -24.46 16.97 -4.90
N GLY A 14 -23.57 17.96 -4.80
CA GLY A 14 -22.12 17.75 -4.75
C GLY A 14 -21.57 17.19 -3.44
N GLN A 15 -22.38 17.08 -2.38
CA GLN A 15 -21.92 16.62 -1.06
C GLN A 15 -22.21 15.15 -0.75
N ILE A 16 -22.77 14.38 -1.68
CA ILE A 16 -22.98 12.93 -1.49
C ILE A 16 -21.65 12.19 -1.73
N THR A 17 -20.62 12.53 -0.97
CA THR A 17 -19.53 11.61 -0.67
C THR A 17 -19.93 10.89 0.59
N PHE A 18 -20.64 9.75 0.44
CA PHE A 18 -20.88 8.86 1.57
C PHE A 18 -19.53 8.56 2.21
N ALA A 19 -19.35 8.99 3.45
CA ALA A 19 -18.23 8.58 4.28
C ALA A 19 -18.37 7.09 4.50
N LYS A 20 -17.75 6.30 3.61
CA LYS A 20 -17.79 4.85 3.71
C LYS A 20 -17.10 4.45 5.01
N ASP A 21 -17.78 3.62 5.79
CA ASP A 21 -17.26 3.12 7.06
C ASP A 21 -15.88 2.47 6.82
N LYS A 22 -14.91 2.81 7.67
CA LYS A 22 -13.56 2.25 7.59
C LYS A 22 -13.58 0.73 7.72
N ASP A 23 -14.46 0.17 8.54
CA ASP A 23 -14.52 -1.27 8.77
C ASP A 23 -15.10 -1.99 7.55
N LEU A 24 -16.06 -1.36 6.88
CA LEU A 24 -16.61 -1.86 5.62
C LEU A 24 -15.53 -1.89 4.53
N LEU A 25 -14.73 -0.83 4.41
CA LEU A 25 -13.62 -0.78 3.44
C LEU A 25 -12.60 -1.90 3.65
N LEU A 26 -12.21 -2.15 4.90
CA LEU A 26 -11.26 -3.21 5.21
C LEU A 26 -11.85 -4.60 4.92
N LYS A 27 -13.12 -4.83 5.27
CA LYS A 27 -13.82 -6.08 4.99
C LYS A 27 -13.88 -6.37 3.49
N GLU A 28 -14.25 -5.37 2.70
CA GLU A 28 -14.28 -5.50 1.23
C GLU A 28 -12.90 -5.77 0.66
N ALA A 29 -11.86 -5.07 1.12
CA ALA A 29 -10.50 -5.27 0.65
C ALA A 29 -10.05 -6.72 0.85
N ARG A 30 -10.34 -7.29 2.02
CA ARG A 30 -10.04 -8.69 2.35
C ARG A 30 -10.87 -9.66 1.52
N GLN A 31 -12.16 -9.37 1.30
CA GLN A 31 -13.02 -10.20 0.47
C GLN A 31 -12.51 -10.25 -0.98
N PHE A 32 -12.20 -9.09 -1.58
CA PHE A 32 -11.63 -9.02 -2.92
C PHE A 32 -10.28 -9.77 -3.01
N ALA A 33 -9.45 -9.69 -1.97
CA ALA A 33 -8.19 -10.44 -1.92
C ALA A 33 -8.41 -11.97 -1.88
N LEU A 34 -9.43 -12.45 -1.15
CA LEU A 34 -9.84 -13.86 -1.14
C LEU A 34 -10.36 -14.31 -2.52
N ASP A 35 -11.14 -13.44 -3.17
CA ASP A 35 -11.69 -13.67 -4.51
C ASP A 35 -10.64 -13.50 -5.62
N LYS A 36 -9.39 -13.16 -5.25
CA LYS A 36 -8.25 -12.89 -6.13
C LYS A 36 -8.46 -11.70 -7.06
N ASP A 37 -9.45 -10.85 -6.80
CA ASP A 37 -9.59 -9.54 -7.43
C ASP A 37 -8.65 -8.55 -6.75
N TYR A 38 -7.35 -8.69 -7.04
CA TYR A 38 -6.33 -7.86 -6.41
C TYR A 38 -6.46 -6.39 -6.79
N ASN A 39 -7.01 -6.06 -7.97
CA ASN A 39 -7.23 -4.67 -8.37
C ASN A 39 -8.27 -3.99 -7.47
N ALA A 40 -9.42 -4.64 -7.24
CA ALA A 40 -10.43 -4.12 -6.32
C ALA A 40 -9.92 -4.09 -4.87
N ALA A 41 -9.20 -5.14 -4.43
CA ALA A 41 -8.60 -5.20 -3.11
C ALA A 41 -7.64 -4.02 -2.87
N ILE A 42 -6.75 -3.75 -3.82
CA ILE A 42 -5.80 -2.63 -3.78
C ILE A 42 -6.54 -1.29 -3.63
N GLN A 43 -7.64 -1.09 -4.36
CA GLN A 43 -8.43 0.15 -4.27
C GLN A 43 -9.05 0.32 -2.88
N SER A 44 -9.65 -0.74 -2.33
CA SER A 44 -10.26 -0.71 -0.99
C SER A 44 -9.24 -0.53 0.12
N TYR A 45 -8.10 -1.25 0.09
CA TYR A 45 -7.00 -1.03 1.04
C TYR A 45 -6.47 0.40 0.96
N LYS A 46 -6.29 0.95 -0.24
CA LYS A 46 -5.84 2.34 -0.43
C LYS A 46 -6.82 3.35 0.16
N ALA A 47 -8.12 3.13 0.02
CA ALA A 47 -9.15 3.96 0.63
C ALA A 47 -9.13 3.83 2.16
N TYR A 48 -9.04 2.61 2.68
CA TYR A 48 -8.97 2.34 4.12
C TYR A 48 -7.77 3.03 4.79
N VAL A 49 -6.54 2.82 4.31
CA VAL A 49 -5.33 3.41 4.93
C VAL A 49 -5.28 4.94 4.80
N LYS A 50 -6.13 5.55 3.96
CA LYS A 50 -6.25 7.01 3.86
C LYS A 50 -7.04 7.59 5.04
N ILE A 51 -7.99 6.84 5.58
CA ILE A 51 -8.89 7.29 6.65
C ILE A 51 -8.53 6.72 8.03
N ALA A 52 -7.94 5.53 8.11
CA ALA A 52 -7.56 4.83 9.34
C ALA A 52 -6.24 5.31 9.97
N LYS A 53 -5.89 6.60 9.84
CA LYS A 53 -4.52 7.12 10.12
C LYS A 53 -4.03 6.95 11.57
N ASN A 54 -4.93 6.78 12.53
CA ASN A 54 -4.60 6.64 13.96
C ASN A 54 -4.60 5.17 14.45
N ASP A 55 -4.91 4.22 13.57
CA ASP A 55 -4.93 2.80 13.91
C ASP A 55 -3.51 2.21 13.72
N ASP A 56 -3.19 1.11 14.42
CA ASP A 56 -2.02 0.30 14.07
C ASP A 56 -2.35 -0.44 12.77
N LEU A 57 -1.62 -0.11 11.71
CA LEU A 57 -1.87 -0.61 10.37
C LEU A 57 -0.85 -1.65 9.91
N LYS A 58 0.07 -2.13 10.76
CA LYS A 58 1.14 -3.07 10.35
C LYS A 58 0.59 -4.25 9.53
N ASP A 59 -0.37 -4.99 10.08
CA ASP A 59 -0.96 -6.16 9.41
C ASP A 59 -1.69 -5.80 8.12
N VAL A 60 -2.39 -4.67 8.13
CA VAL A 60 -3.07 -4.17 6.92
C VAL A 60 -2.07 -3.84 5.81
N TYR A 61 -0.90 -3.30 6.15
CA TYR A 61 0.15 -3.05 5.15
C TYR A 61 0.76 -4.34 4.60
N PHE A 62 0.82 -5.43 5.37
CA PHE A 62 1.20 -6.75 4.84
C PHE A 62 0.17 -7.27 3.84
N GLU A 63 -1.10 -7.29 4.23
CA GLU A 63 -2.19 -7.71 3.34
C GLU A 63 -2.24 -6.88 2.05
N PHE A 64 -2.07 -5.56 2.19
CA PHE A 64 -2.08 -4.63 1.07
C PHE A 64 -0.88 -4.83 0.13
N ALA A 65 0.32 -5.02 0.68
CA ALA A 65 1.52 -5.29 -0.10
C ALA A 65 1.42 -6.63 -0.86
N ASN A 66 0.85 -7.66 -0.22
CA ASN A 66 0.57 -8.94 -0.87
C ASN A 66 -0.34 -8.78 -2.09
N CYS A 67 -1.37 -7.93 -2.00
CA CYS A 67 -2.25 -7.69 -3.15
C CYS A 67 -1.48 -7.06 -4.32
N TYR A 68 -0.61 -6.08 -4.07
CA TYR A 68 0.27 -5.54 -5.11
C TYR A 68 1.19 -6.60 -5.71
N TYR A 69 1.82 -7.42 -4.88
CA TYR A 69 2.72 -8.48 -5.35
C TYR A 69 2.00 -9.53 -6.20
N LYS A 70 0.85 -10.00 -5.75
CA LYS A 70 0.00 -10.96 -6.48
C LYS A 70 -0.62 -10.37 -7.74
N ASN A 71 -0.70 -9.04 -7.84
CA ASN A 71 -1.06 -8.31 -9.05
C ASN A 71 0.16 -7.97 -9.94
N ASN A 72 1.29 -8.65 -9.73
CA ASN A 72 2.55 -8.48 -10.46
C ASN A 72 3.22 -7.09 -10.32
N ASP A 73 2.84 -6.30 -9.31
CA ASP A 73 3.45 -4.99 -9.03
C ASP A 73 4.37 -5.08 -7.80
N SER A 74 5.48 -5.79 -7.95
CA SER A 74 6.48 -5.97 -6.88
C SER A 74 7.05 -4.64 -6.39
N LYS A 75 7.17 -3.64 -7.27
CA LYS A 75 7.68 -2.32 -6.92
C LYS A 75 6.75 -1.60 -5.95
N MET A 76 5.45 -1.60 -6.21
CA MET A 76 4.47 -1.02 -5.28
C MET A 76 4.31 -1.84 -4.01
N ALA A 77 4.45 -3.16 -4.08
CA ALA A 77 4.46 -4.02 -2.89
C ALA A 77 5.58 -3.62 -1.91
N VAL A 78 6.84 -3.58 -2.40
CA VAL A 78 8.00 -3.14 -1.60
C VAL A 78 7.83 -1.71 -1.10
N LYS A 79 7.33 -0.79 -1.94
CA LYS A 79 7.07 0.61 -1.53
C LYS A 79 6.04 0.70 -0.41
N THR A 80 5.03 -0.18 -0.42
CA THR A 80 3.98 -0.25 0.59
C THR A 80 4.57 -0.70 1.93
N LEU A 81 5.40 -1.74 1.94
CA LEU A 81 6.12 -2.19 3.13
C LEU A 81 7.09 -1.13 3.66
N LYS A 82 7.89 -0.49 2.80
CA LYS A 82 8.78 0.64 3.18
C LYS A 82 8.01 1.80 3.82
N LYS A 83 6.78 2.07 3.36
CA LYS A 83 5.90 3.07 4.00
C LYS A 83 5.45 2.64 5.39
N SER A 84 5.19 1.35 5.58
CA SER A 84 4.83 0.80 6.89
C SER A 84 5.98 0.89 7.89
N ILE A 85 7.21 0.53 7.48
CA ILE A 85 8.44 0.72 8.27
C ILE A 85 8.55 2.17 8.75
N LYS A 86 8.41 3.14 7.84
CA LYS A 86 8.55 4.57 8.14
C LYS A 86 7.46 5.11 9.09
N ARG A 87 6.24 4.57 9.06
CA ARG A 87 5.08 5.18 9.74
C ARG A 87 4.57 4.41 10.95
N TYR A 88 4.75 3.09 10.94
CA TYR A 88 4.21 2.18 11.94
C TYR A 88 5.30 1.32 12.59
N GLY A 89 6.57 1.53 12.25
CA GLY A 89 7.69 0.86 12.93
C GLY A 89 7.76 -0.64 12.70
N LEU A 90 7.44 -1.06 11.47
CA LEU A 90 7.62 -2.45 11.02
C LEU A 90 9.12 -2.81 11.07
N THR A 91 9.46 -3.90 11.74
CA THR A 91 10.86 -4.36 11.93
C THR A 91 11.26 -5.42 10.91
N GLU A 92 12.55 -5.76 10.86
CA GLU A 92 13.01 -6.90 10.07
C GLU A 92 12.41 -8.22 10.58
N GLU A 93 12.29 -8.40 11.90
CA GLU A 93 11.61 -9.57 12.48
C GLU A 93 10.14 -9.65 12.03
N ASP A 94 9.45 -8.51 11.94
CA ASP A 94 8.09 -8.45 11.41
C ASP A 94 8.06 -8.90 9.94
N LEU A 95 9.07 -8.58 9.12
CA LEU A 95 9.15 -9.08 7.72
C LEU A 95 9.41 -10.58 7.65
N ILE A 96 10.28 -11.10 8.52
CA ILE A 96 10.74 -12.50 8.47
C ILE A 96 9.69 -13.46 9.02
N TYR A 97 9.05 -13.10 10.14
CA TYR A 97 8.24 -14.04 10.92
C TYR A 97 6.72 -13.83 10.78
N ASN A 98 6.27 -12.79 10.07
CA ASN A 98 4.85 -12.56 9.88
C ASN A 98 4.21 -13.65 9.00
N LYS A 99 3.09 -14.21 9.48
CA LYS A 99 2.38 -15.33 8.83
C LYS A 99 1.51 -14.89 7.65
N VAL A 100 1.22 -13.59 7.52
CA VAL A 100 0.37 -13.02 6.47
C VAL A 100 1.21 -12.65 5.25
N LEU A 101 2.40 -12.09 5.45
CA LEU A 101 3.27 -11.64 4.36
C LEU A 101 3.72 -12.81 3.47
N ASP A 102 3.63 -12.63 2.15
CA ASP A 102 4.16 -13.60 1.20
C ASP A 102 5.68 -13.74 1.37
N SER A 103 6.17 -14.97 1.55
CA SER A 103 7.58 -15.21 1.88
C SER A 103 8.53 -14.69 0.80
N LYS A 104 8.16 -14.81 -0.49
CA LYS A 104 8.99 -14.28 -1.58
C LYS A 104 9.01 -12.76 -1.58
N LEU A 105 7.88 -12.13 -1.26
CA LEU A 105 7.83 -10.67 -1.11
C LEU A 105 8.70 -10.22 0.09
N SER A 106 8.71 -10.99 1.17
CA SER A 106 9.62 -10.73 2.30
C SER A 106 11.08 -10.75 1.86
N ASP A 107 11.53 -11.83 1.21
CA ASP A 107 12.90 -11.97 0.70
C ASP A 107 13.30 -10.81 -0.22
N ILE A 108 12.43 -10.46 -1.17
CA ILE A 108 12.64 -9.32 -2.08
C ILE A 108 12.77 -8.01 -1.30
N THR A 109 11.90 -7.79 -0.32
CA THR A 109 11.89 -6.56 0.47
C THR A 109 13.15 -6.42 1.31
N ILE A 110 13.60 -7.52 1.96
CA ILE A 110 14.84 -7.56 2.73
C ILE A 110 16.04 -7.27 1.81
N ALA A 111 16.13 -7.95 0.66
CA ALA A 111 17.17 -7.70 -0.32
C ALA A 111 17.20 -6.23 -0.77
N GLU A 112 16.03 -5.62 -1.02
CA GLU A 112 15.87 -4.21 -1.39
C GLU A 112 16.12 -3.19 -0.27
N LEU A 113 16.05 -3.59 0.99
CA LEU A 113 16.43 -2.75 2.13
C LEU A 113 17.95 -2.72 2.31
N TYR A 114 18.60 -3.84 2.03
CA TYR A 114 20.03 -4.06 2.24
C TYR A 114 20.87 -4.02 0.96
N ASN A 115 20.33 -3.58 -0.18
CA ASN A 115 21.00 -3.68 -1.48
C ASN A 115 22.18 -2.70 -1.64
N ASP A 116 23.28 -2.98 -0.95
CA ASP A 116 24.58 -2.38 -1.16
C ASP A 116 25.29 -2.98 -2.38
N PHE A 117 24.99 -4.23 -2.72
CA PHE A 117 25.66 -4.96 -3.80
C PHE A 117 25.44 -4.29 -5.16
N THR A 118 24.19 -3.98 -5.52
CA THR A 118 23.88 -3.31 -6.79
C THR A 118 24.54 -1.94 -6.87
N ARG A 119 24.54 -1.20 -5.77
CA ARG A 119 25.22 0.09 -5.65
C ARG A 119 26.74 -0.04 -5.83
N LEU A 120 27.37 -1.02 -5.17
CA LEU A 120 28.80 -1.28 -5.23
C LEU A 120 29.24 -1.75 -6.63
N ARG A 121 28.47 -2.62 -7.27
CA ARG A 121 28.73 -3.08 -8.64
C ARG A 121 28.65 -1.95 -9.65
N ASN A 122 27.63 -1.09 -9.56
CA ASN A 122 27.50 0.06 -10.46
C ASN A 122 28.68 1.04 -10.27
N LYS A 123 29.12 1.26 -9.03
CA LYS A 123 30.31 2.06 -8.73
C LYS A 123 31.59 1.48 -9.37
N TYR A 124 31.76 0.16 -9.34
CA TYR A 124 32.88 -0.52 -10.01
C TYR A 124 32.86 -0.32 -11.53
N VAL A 125 31.71 -0.53 -12.17
CA VAL A 125 31.57 -0.36 -13.64
C VAL A 125 31.94 1.06 -14.05
N THR A 126 31.40 2.08 -13.37
CA THR A 126 31.74 3.49 -13.65
C THR A 126 33.20 3.83 -13.38
N TYR A 127 33.86 3.16 -12.43
CA TYR A 127 35.30 3.35 -12.20
C TYR A 127 36.13 2.82 -13.38
N GLN A 128 35.75 1.66 -13.93
CA GLN A 128 36.45 1.07 -15.08
C GLN A 128 36.25 1.86 -16.38
N GLU A 129 35.12 2.56 -16.54
CA GLU A 129 34.88 3.40 -17.72
C GLU A 129 35.65 4.73 -17.70
N LYS A 130 36.16 5.13 -16.52
CA LYS A 130 36.86 6.41 -16.32
C LYS A 130 38.39 6.27 -16.31
N ASN A 131 38.93 5.06 -16.24
CA ASN A 131 40.36 4.75 -16.24
C ASN A 131 40.72 3.92 -17.48
#